data_AF-A0A674JYC4-F1
#
_entry.id   AF-A0A674JYC4-F1
#
_cell.length_a   1.000
_cell.length_b   1.000
_cell.length_c   1.000
_cell.angle_alpha   90.00
_cell.angle_beta   90.00
_cell.angle_gamma   90.00
#
_symmetry.space_group_name_H-M   'P 1'
#
loop_
_entity.id
_entity.type
_entity.pdbx_description
1 polymer ?
#
loop_
_entity_poly.entity_id
_entity_poly.type
_entity_poly.pdbx_seq_one_letter_code
_entity_poly.pdbx_strand_id
1 'polypeptide(L)'
;IFTFFKVFANIRVNKSRRIRDTAFFSPKDQIVPCQLNDLFVDFHEIGWAGWIISPRGYKAYYCKGACLFPLGESLRATNHATVQSIVHTLKLSKDVSTPCCVPDKLSSISIMYFDDNENVVLKNYKDMVATSCGCH
;
A
#
# COMPACT_ATOMS: atom_id res chain seq x y z
N ILE A 1 11.62 -12.99 -14.86
CA ILE A 1 11.45 -11.51 -14.81
C ILE A 1 10.31 -11.02 -15.72
N PHE A 2 9.97 -11.71 -16.82
CA PHE A 2 8.96 -11.30 -17.80
C PHE A 2 7.47 -11.38 -17.37
N THR A 3 7.10 -12.08 -16.30
CA THR A 3 5.68 -12.23 -15.87
C THR A 3 5.10 -11.02 -15.14
N PHE A 4 5.93 -10.10 -14.64
CA PHE A 4 5.47 -8.91 -13.92
C PHE A 4 5.23 -7.70 -14.84
N PHE A 5 5.73 -7.71 -16.09
CA PHE A 5 5.50 -6.58 -16.99
C PHE A 5 4.09 -6.55 -17.59
N LYS A 6 3.44 -7.70 -17.83
CA LYS A 6 2.00 -7.74 -18.22
C LYS A 6 1.08 -7.16 -17.15
N VAL A 7 1.45 -7.26 -15.87
CA VAL A 7 0.74 -6.72 -14.69
C VAL A 7 0.58 -5.20 -14.78
N PHE A 8 1.62 -4.49 -15.25
CA PHE A 8 1.60 -3.04 -15.39
C PHE A 8 1.29 -2.55 -16.82
N ALA A 9 1.47 -3.38 -17.85
CA ALA A 9 1.35 -2.97 -19.25
C ALA A 9 -0.07 -2.66 -19.73
N ASN A 10 -1.12 -3.14 -19.03
CA ASN A 10 -2.52 -2.96 -19.44
C ASN A 10 -3.36 -2.08 -18.51
N ILE A 11 -2.74 -1.41 -17.53
CA ILE A 11 -3.46 -0.45 -16.68
C ILE A 11 -3.72 0.82 -17.51
N ARG A 12 -4.91 0.93 -18.12
CA ARG A 12 -5.41 2.21 -18.61
C ARG A 12 -5.79 3.07 -17.41
N VAL A 13 -4.83 3.87 -16.92
CA VAL A 13 -5.14 4.96 -16.00
C VAL A 13 -6.00 5.97 -16.76
N ASN A 14 -7.30 6.01 -16.47
CA ASN A 14 -8.16 7.08 -16.95
C ASN A 14 -7.74 8.36 -16.23
N LYS A 15 -6.96 9.21 -16.92
CA LYS A 15 -6.36 10.44 -16.40
C LYS A 15 -7.38 11.58 -16.22
N SER A 16 -8.61 11.24 -15.83
CA SER A 16 -9.71 12.18 -15.60
C SER A 16 -10.33 11.93 -14.22
N ARG A 17 -9.54 12.24 -13.19
CA ARG A 17 -9.97 12.70 -11.86
C ARG A 17 -8.73 13.24 -11.16
N ARG A 18 -8.31 14.46 -11.52
CA ARG A 18 -7.55 15.28 -10.56
C ARG A 18 -8.54 15.71 -9.50
N ILE A 19 -8.76 14.89 -8.50
CA ILE A 19 -9.30 15.39 -7.24
C ILE A 19 -8.15 16.22 -6.66
N ARG A 20 -8.28 17.55 -6.69
CA ARG A 20 -7.50 18.40 -5.80
C ARG A 20 -8.00 18.07 -4.41
N ASP A 21 -7.37 17.11 -3.74
CA ASP A 21 -7.50 16.96 -2.30
C ASP A 21 -6.76 18.14 -1.65
N THR A 22 -7.36 19.33 -1.70
CA THR A 22 -7.19 20.28 -0.61
C THR A 22 -7.86 19.60 0.58
N ALA A 23 -7.07 18.85 1.35
CA ALA A 23 -7.48 18.32 2.64
C ALA A 23 -7.86 19.52 3.52
N PHE A 24 -9.15 19.86 3.50
CA PHE A 24 -9.75 20.77 4.45
C PHE A 24 -9.74 20.00 5.79
N PHE A 25 -8.69 20.19 6.58
CA PHE A 25 -8.64 19.65 7.94
C PHE A 25 -9.77 20.28 8.74
N SER A 26 -10.89 19.57 8.84
CA SER A 26 -11.94 19.90 9.79
C SER A 26 -11.41 19.61 11.20
N PRO A 27 -11.48 20.54 12.16
CA PRO A 27 -10.97 20.35 13.53
C PRO A 27 -11.62 19.19 14.33
N LYS A 28 -12.53 18.43 13.71
CA LYS A 28 -13.22 17.27 14.30
C LYS A 28 -12.74 15.91 13.75
N ASP A 29 -11.85 15.87 12.75
CA ASP A 29 -11.25 14.62 12.32
C ASP A 29 -10.19 14.19 13.32
N GLN A 30 -10.50 13.15 14.09
CA GLN A 30 -9.55 12.53 15.01
C GLN A 30 -8.31 12.09 14.23
N ILE A 31 -7.11 12.42 14.75
CA ILE A 31 -5.85 11.96 14.15
C ILE A 31 -5.80 10.44 14.29
N VAL A 32 -5.97 9.75 13.17
CA VAL A 32 -5.95 8.29 13.12
C VAL A 32 -4.49 7.81 13.12
N PRO A 33 -4.07 6.98 14.10
CA PRO A 33 -2.71 6.44 14.13
C PRO A 33 -2.45 5.50 12.95
N CYS A 34 -1.17 5.29 12.60
CA CYS A 34 -0.78 4.34 11.56
C CYS A 34 -1.37 2.94 11.81
N GLN A 35 -2.20 2.47 10.88
CA GLN A 35 -2.87 1.18 11.00
C GLN A 35 -3.10 0.52 9.64
N LEU A 36 -3.43 -0.77 9.70
CA LEU A 36 -3.85 -1.57 8.56
C LEU A 36 -5.33 -1.29 8.26
N ASN A 37 -5.66 -1.06 7.00
CA ASN A 37 -7.00 -0.73 6.54
C ASN A 37 -7.43 -1.74 5.48
N ASP A 38 -8.74 -1.99 5.40
CA ASP A 38 -9.33 -2.91 4.43
C ASP A 38 -9.18 -2.37 3.01
N LEU A 39 -8.68 -3.24 2.12
CA LEU A 39 -8.67 -3.02 0.68
C LEU A 39 -8.91 -4.36 -0.01
N PHE A 40 -9.95 -4.42 -0.83
CA PHE A 40 -10.17 -5.52 -1.74
C PHE A 40 -9.77 -5.08 -3.14
N VAL A 41 -8.92 -5.86 -3.79
CA VAL A 41 -8.51 -5.67 -5.18
C VAL A 41 -9.29 -6.64 -6.03
N ASP A 42 -10.19 -6.11 -6.85
CA ASP A 42 -10.90 -6.89 -7.87
C ASP A 42 -10.07 -6.88 -9.18
N PHE A 43 -9.71 -8.06 -9.67
CA PHE A 43 -8.90 -8.18 -10.89
C PHE A 43 -9.66 -7.76 -12.14
N HIS A 44 -10.99 -7.76 -12.13
CA HIS A 44 -11.78 -7.19 -13.22
C HIS A 44 -11.66 -5.66 -13.24
N GLU A 45 -11.79 -5.00 -12.10
CA GLU A 45 -11.72 -3.53 -12.00
C GLU A 45 -10.37 -2.96 -12.43
N ILE A 46 -9.27 -3.69 -12.18
CA ILE A 46 -7.93 -3.28 -12.61
C ILE A 46 -7.52 -3.80 -14.00
N GLY A 47 -8.45 -4.45 -14.71
CA GLY A 47 -8.24 -4.88 -16.11
C GLY A 47 -7.43 -6.16 -16.29
N TRP A 48 -7.36 -7.01 -15.27
CA TRP A 48 -6.59 -8.27 -15.27
C TRP A 48 -7.44 -9.52 -15.44
N ALA A 49 -8.76 -9.41 -15.38
CA ALA A 49 -9.69 -10.54 -15.56
C ALA A 49 -9.56 -11.24 -16.93
N GLY A 50 -8.95 -10.61 -17.94
CA GLY A 50 -8.73 -11.23 -19.24
C GLY A 50 -7.65 -12.31 -19.27
N TRP A 51 -6.77 -12.36 -18.27
CA TRP A 51 -5.69 -13.35 -18.21
C TRP A 51 -5.63 -14.11 -16.87
N ILE A 52 -6.20 -13.55 -15.79
CA ILE A 52 -6.34 -14.26 -14.51
C ILE A 52 -7.57 -15.15 -14.52
N ILE A 53 -7.38 -16.43 -14.16
CA ILE A 53 -8.43 -17.42 -14.02
C ILE A 53 -8.96 -17.44 -12.58
N SER A 54 -8.07 -17.40 -11.58
CA SER A 54 -8.44 -17.44 -10.16
C SER A 54 -7.34 -16.85 -9.27
N PRO A 55 -7.69 -16.20 -8.13
CA PRO A 55 -9.03 -15.81 -7.71
C PRO A 55 -9.59 -14.66 -8.56
N ARG A 56 -10.85 -14.24 -8.35
CA ARG A 56 -11.42 -13.04 -9.02
C ARG A 56 -10.85 -11.73 -8.46
N GLY A 57 -10.37 -11.78 -7.22
CA GLY A 57 -9.83 -10.67 -6.49
C GLY A 57 -9.36 -11.15 -5.13
N TYR A 58 -8.78 -10.26 -4.33
CA TYR A 58 -8.24 -10.63 -3.03
C TYR A 58 -8.20 -9.44 -2.07
N LYS A 59 -8.17 -9.72 -0.76
CA LYS A 59 -7.96 -8.69 0.27
C LYS A 59 -6.48 -8.34 0.35
N ALA A 60 -6.10 -7.22 -0.25
CA ALA A 60 -4.73 -6.72 -0.25
C ALA A 60 -4.38 -5.96 1.03
N TYR A 61 -5.37 -5.27 1.62
CA TYR A 61 -5.18 -4.28 2.68
C TYR A 61 -4.22 -3.15 2.28
N TYR A 62 -4.18 -2.07 3.06
CA TYR A 62 -3.22 -0.99 2.89
C TYR A 62 -2.94 -0.28 4.20
N CYS A 63 -1.81 0.42 4.26
CA CYS A 63 -1.39 1.17 5.44
C CYS A 63 -1.73 2.65 5.28
N LYS A 64 -2.36 3.22 6.32
CA LYS A 64 -2.70 4.64 6.39
C LYS A 64 -2.78 5.07 7.85
N GLY A 65 -2.39 6.32 8.11
CA GLY A 65 -2.50 6.96 9.40
C GLY A 65 -1.25 7.78 9.72
N ALA A 66 -1.26 8.42 10.87
CA ALA A 66 -0.20 9.32 11.31
C ALA A 66 0.90 8.57 12.08
N CYS A 67 2.15 8.98 11.86
CA CYS A 67 3.36 8.53 12.57
C CYS A 67 3.94 9.70 13.38
N LEU A 68 3.23 10.10 14.44
CA LEU A 68 3.62 11.23 15.29
C LEU A 68 4.46 10.76 16.48
N PHE A 69 5.40 11.60 16.91
CA PHE A 69 6.16 11.34 18.13
C PHE A 69 5.25 11.48 19.38
N PRO A 70 5.40 10.62 20.41
CA PRO A 70 6.28 9.45 20.46
C PRO A 70 5.74 8.27 19.63
N LEU A 71 6.62 7.64 18.84
CA LEU A 71 6.27 6.42 18.11
C LEU A 71 6.18 5.27 19.12
N GLY A 72 5.00 4.64 19.23
CA GLY A 72 4.82 3.47 20.08
C GLY A 72 5.62 2.26 19.56
N GLU A 73 6.03 1.37 20.47
CA GLU A 73 6.79 0.15 20.13
C GLU A 73 6.07 -0.73 19.09
N SER A 74 4.74 -0.73 19.12
CA SER A 74 3.89 -1.44 18.16
C SER A 74 4.03 -0.98 16.71
N LEU A 75 4.55 0.23 16.47
CA LEU A 75 4.72 0.81 15.12
C LEU A 75 6.03 0.37 14.45
N ARG A 76 6.86 -0.45 15.13
CA ARG A 76 8.11 -1.04 14.59
C ARG A 76 9.00 -0.02 13.89
N ALA A 77 9.07 1.18 14.44
CA ALA A 77 9.82 2.26 13.85
C ALA A 77 11.32 1.97 13.87
N THR A 78 12.01 2.29 12.78
CA THR A 78 13.48 2.28 12.79
C THR A 78 14.01 3.41 13.68
N ASN A 79 15.29 3.32 14.05
CA ASN A 79 15.98 4.43 14.72
C ASN A 79 15.91 5.72 13.89
N HIS A 80 16.01 5.61 12.55
CA HIS A 80 15.89 6.77 11.66
C HIS A 80 14.49 7.39 11.72
N ALA A 81 13.43 6.58 11.62
CA ALA A 81 12.05 7.06 11.73
C ALA A 81 11.78 7.72 13.09
N THR A 82 12.35 7.17 14.16
CA THR A 82 12.27 7.77 15.51
C THR A 82 12.92 9.15 15.53
N VAL A 83 14.16 9.29 15.07
CA VAL A 83 14.85 10.59 15.00
C VAL A 83 14.10 11.57 14.09
N GLN A 84 13.64 11.11 12.92
CA GLN A 84 12.86 11.92 11.99
C GLN A 84 11.57 12.46 12.63
N SER A 85 10.85 11.63 13.39
CA SER A 85 9.65 12.05 14.12
C SER A 85 9.94 13.12 15.18
N ILE A 86 11.09 13.04 15.86
CA ILE A 86 11.55 14.04 16.84
C ILE A 86 11.88 15.35 16.13
N VAL A 87 12.68 15.30 15.06
CA VAL A 87 13.09 16.47 14.26
C VAL A 87 11.86 17.21 13.72
N HIS A 88 10.89 16.46 13.20
CA HIS A 88 9.62 17.00 12.72
C HIS A 88 8.83 17.66 13.86
N THR A 89 8.64 16.97 14.98
CA THR A 89 7.83 17.43 16.12
C THR A 89 8.41 18.69 16.76
N LEU A 90 9.73 18.77 16.88
CA LEU A 90 10.46 19.93 17.41
C LEU A 90 10.67 21.04 16.35
N LYS A 91 10.21 20.84 15.11
CA LYS A 91 10.34 21.79 13.99
C LYS A 91 11.79 22.26 13.75
N LEU A 92 12.76 21.38 13.97
CA LEU A 92 14.19 21.71 13.84
C LEU A 92 14.61 21.91 12.37
N SER A 93 13.88 21.31 11.44
CA SER A 93 14.01 21.53 10.00
C SER A 93 12.64 21.63 9.37
N LYS A 94 12.44 22.61 8.47
CA LYS A 94 11.15 22.84 7.80
C LYS A 94 10.84 21.79 6.73
N ASP A 95 11.87 21.11 6.21
CA ASP A 95 11.74 20.18 5.09
C ASP A 95 11.53 18.72 5.55
N VAL A 96 11.67 18.46 6.86
CA VAL A 96 11.53 17.11 7.42
C VAL A 96 10.07 16.85 7.78
N SER A 97 9.42 15.91 7.10
CA SER A 97 8.08 15.43 7.40
C SER A 97 8.08 14.29 8.43
N THR A 98 6.90 13.92 8.93
CA THR A 98 6.72 12.67 9.69
C THR A 98 7.17 11.45 8.87
N PRO A 99 7.59 10.36 9.52
CA PRO A 99 7.77 9.06 8.88
C PRO A 99 6.50 8.59 8.16
N CYS A 100 6.64 7.68 7.20
CA CYS A 100 5.52 7.18 6.40
C CYS A 100 4.91 5.94 7.05
N CYS A 101 3.57 5.86 7.04
CA CYS A 101 2.85 4.64 7.43
C CYS A 101 2.81 3.67 6.24
N VAL A 102 3.61 2.60 6.30
CA VAL A 102 3.79 1.66 5.19
C VAL A 102 3.68 0.19 5.65
N PRO A 103 3.44 -0.77 4.74
CA PRO A 103 3.44 -2.19 5.09
C PRO A 103 4.80 -2.61 5.67
N ASP A 104 4.76 -3.17 6.87
CA ASP A 104 5.94 -3.69 7.58
C ASP A 104 6.14 -5.19 7.32
N LYS A 105 5.04 -5.94 7.24
CA LYS A 105 5.03 -7.35 6.85
C LYS A 105 4.03 -7.58 5.74
N LEU A 106 4.45 -8.35 4.75
CA LEU A 106 3.60 -8.75 3.64
C LEU A 106 3.55 -10.27 3.51
N SER A 107 2.43 -10.78 2.98
CA SER A 107 2.23 -12.19 2.65
C SER A 107 1.97 -12.39 1.17
N SER A 108 2.08 -13.63 0.73
CA SER A 108 1.93 -14.03 -0.66
C SER A 108 0.50 -14.51 -0.97
N ILE A 109 0.12 -14.48 -2.26
CA ILE A 109 -1.11 -15.11 -2.76
C ILE A 109 -0.79 -16.00 -3.97
N SER A 110 -1.55 -17.07 -4.13
CA SER A 110 -1.48 -17.91 -5.33
C SER A 110 -2.47 -17.40 -6.38
N ILE A 111 -1.97 -17.18 -7.59
CA ILE A 111 -2.75 -16.74 -8.75
C ILE A 111 -2.62 -17.79 -9.84
N MET A 112 -3.77 -18.17 -10.40
CA MET A 112 -3.88 -19.03 -11.57
C MET A 112 -4.22 -18.17 -12.79
N TYR A 113 -3.44 -18.27 -13.86
CA TYR A 113 -3.57 -17.42 -15.04
C TYR A 113 -3.11 -18.13 -16.32
N PHE A 114 -3.48 -17.58 -17.47
CA PHE A 114 -2.96 -18.01 -18.78
C PHE A 114 -1.64 -17.32 -19.09
N ASP A 115 -0.59 -18.09 -19.39
CA ASP A 115 0.69 -17.54 -19.86
C ASP A 115 0.63 -17.09 -21.34
N ASP A 116 1.76 -16.64 -21.88
CA ASP A 116 1.84 -16.13 -23.26
C ASP A 116 1.54 -17.19 -24.32
N ASN A 117 1.62 -18.47 -23.96
CA ASN A 117 1.36 -19.61 -24.83
C ASN A 117 0.00 -20.26 -24.52
N GLU A 118 -0.89 -19.54 -23.82
CA GLU A 118 -2.22 -20.01 -23.38
C GLU A 118 -2.19 -21.23 -22.43
N ASN A 119 -1.05 -21.49 -21.78
CA ASN A 119 -0.99 -22.54 -20.77
C ASN A 119 -1.52 -22.02 -19.43
N VAL A 120 -2.19 -22.90 -18.69
CA VAL A 120 -2.63 -22.62 -17.31
C VAL A 120 -1.44 -22.73 -16.37
N VAL A 121 -1.11 -21.64 -15.68
CA VAL A 121 -0.02 -21.55 -14.71
C VAL A 121 -0.57 -21.17 -13.35
N LEU A 122 -0.20 -21.94 -12.31
CA LEU A 122 -0.41 -21.57 -10.91
C LEU A 122 0.90 -21.04 -10.34
N LYS A 123 0.89 -19.81 -9.81
CA LYS A 123 2.08 -19.17 -9.26
C LYS A 123 1.81 -18.44 -7.96
N ASN A 124 2.73 -18.58 -7.01
CA ASN A 124 2.72 -17.82 -5.77
C ASN A 124 3.45 -16.47 -5.94
N TYR A 125 2.72 -15.37 -5.74
CA TYR A 125 3.24 -14.00 -5.81
C TYR A 125 3.46 -13.47 -4.39
N LYS A 126 4.72 -13.17 -4.06
CA LYS A 126 5.11 -12.57 -2.78
C LYS A 126 4.69 -11.11 -2.71
N ASP A 127 4.59 -10.59 -1.48
CA ASP A 127 4.40 -9.18 -1.18
C ASP A 127 3.11 -8.56 -1.76
N MET A 128 2.05 -9.37 -1.83
CA MET A 128 0.77 -8.95 -2.41
C MET A 128 -0.24 -8.47 -1.36
N VAL A 129 -0.12 -8.92 -0.12
CA VAL A 129 -1.07 -8.64 0.98
C VAL A 129 -0.33 -8.03 2.17
N ALA A 130 -0.73 -6.83 2.60
CA ALA A 130 -0.21 -6.23 3.82
C ALA A 130 -0.83 -6.93 5.05
N THR A 131 0.03 -7.34 6.00
CA THR A 131 -0.38 -8.05 7.22
C THR A 131 -0.11 -7.26 8.50
N SER A 132 0.81 -6.30 8.45
CA SER A 132 1.00 -5.29 9.49
C SER A 132 1.56 -4.00 8.90
N CYS A 133 1.30 -2.88 9.57
CA CYS A 133 1.85 -1.57 9.22
C CYS A 133 2.91 -1.13 10.22
N GLY A 134 3.81 -0.26 9.78
CA GLY A 134 4.83 0.38 10.62
C GLY A 134 5.14 1.79 10.12
N CYS A 135 5.91 2.51 10.93
CA CYS A 135 6.35 3.87 10.65
C CYS A 135 7.83 3.87 10.25
N HIS A 136 8.10 4.09 8.96
CA HIS A 136 9.45 4.00 8.37
C HIS A 136 9.87 5.29 7.67
#